data_AF-A0A1I2E9W8-F1
#
_entry.id   AF-A0A1I2E9W8-F1
#
_cell.length_a   1.000
_cell.length_b   1.000
_cell.length_c   1.000
_cell.angle_alpha   90.00
_cell.angle_beta   90.00
_cell.angle_gamma   90.00
#
_symmetry.space_group_name_H-M   'P 1'
#
loop_
_entity.id
_entity.type
_entity.pdbx_description
1 polymer ?
#
loop_
_entity_poly.entity_id
_entity_poly.type
_entity_poly.pdbx_seq_one_letter_code
_entity_poly.pdbx_strand_id
1 'polypeptide(L)'
;MKETPLSREQQKEKIRERYKGIDPGVLEVIPARKRPDFYDDVPRRVAVYVRVSTDNINQTSSYELQKNYYEDMVKRHENWTLVKIYADEGISGTSLKKREDFVRMIRDCKDGKIDMIITKSVSRFARNIVDCIGITRELGSLKPPVGVFFETEHIFTLKDDAEMGLSFLATIAQEESHVKSNIMNASIEMRFSHGIVLTPVLLGYDHDENGELVINEEEAKTVRLIFFMYLYGYTCRQIAETLTALECETKKGNTTWSPASILQQLRNERHCGDVLTRKTFTPSYLNHKSKKNTGDRTQHRWREHHEAIISMDDFIAVQHLIDNAKYGNKGILPELQVIREGALKGFVSVNPRWSGFRDVDYEVASESVYSEDVIGSSEPMQIEAKSGDFDFRGFEIARSQFFDSIEKTCVTFSLKTVKFNKTCLQKLGNVEFIEMLVHPKEHLIAIRQTTKDDRNAIRWGKPNEKGGCEPRTITGVAFLKTIYSLFCWEPEYRYRVQGVRRHKNMESVILFDMKETEVFMPRDMILNGSDGEVENLLGKDVQPVVPNTRSSIKAYPSAWADNFGSNYYRHAQARELSTIDIDGAWQITEKAQPFSNTELNTTPPDELAQGINRIIEEKKQGRKTDGADSTGNRA
;
A
#
# COMPACT_ATOMS: atom_id res chain seq x y z
N MET A 1 -35.74 -9.08 -40.26
CA MET A 1 -34.98 -10.01 -41.12
C MET A 1 -34.20 -10.92 -40.19
N LYS A 2 -34.40 -12.24 -40.21
CA LYS A 2 -33.63 -13.18 -39.39
C LYS A 2 -32.25 -13.33 -40.03
N GLU A 3 -31.19 -12.95 -39.33
CA GLU A 3 -29.82 -13.15 -39.79
C GLU A 3 -29.56 -14.64 -40.00
N THR A 4 -29.02 -14.97 -41.17
CA THR A 4 -28.64 -16.32 -41.55
C THR A 4 -27.44 -16.74 -40.69
N PRO A 5 -27.46 -17.90 -40.01
CA PRO A 5 -26.35 -18.32 -39.15
C PRO A 5 -25.06 -18.45 -39.97
N LEU A 6 -23.98 -17.83 -39.46
CA LEU A 6 -22.64 -17.83 -40.08
C LEU A 6 -22.20 -19.25 -40.49
N SER A 7 -21.63 -19.37 -41.70
CA SER A 7 -21.05 -20.62 -42.18
C SER A 7 -19.91 -21.09 -41.26
N ARG A 8 -19.72 -22.41 -41.11
CA ARG A 8 -18.63 -23.01 -40.32
C ARG A 8 -17.24 -22.48 -40.71
N GLU A 9 -17.04 -22.10 -41.97
CA GLU A 9 -15.78 -21.51 -42.43
C GLU A 9 -15.64 -20.05 -41.96
N GLN A 10 -16.71 -19.27 -42.01
CA GLN A 10 -16.72 -17.89 -41.49
C GLN A 10 -16.52 -17.87 -39.97
N GLN A 11 -17.07 -18.84 -39.23
CA GLN A 11 -16.81 -19.00 -37.80
C GLN A 11 -15.33 -19.33 -37.52
N LYS A 12 -14.71 -20.20 -38.31
CA LYS A 12 -13.28 -20.55 -38.17
C LYS A 12 -12.37 -19.37 -38.54
N GLU A 13 -12.69 -18.63 -39.58
CA GLU A 13 -11.91 -17.46 -40.01
C GLU A 13 -11.98 -16.33 -38.96
N LYS A 14 -13.18 -16.06 -38.40
CA LYS A 14 -13.36 -15.13 -37.28
C LYS A 14 -12.57 -15.54 -36.03
N ILE A 15 -12.54 -16.84 -35.70
CA ILE A 15 -11.71 -17.35 -34.60
C ILE A 15 -10.23 -17.10 -34.91
N ARG A 16 -9.76 -17.28 -36.14
CA ARG A 16 -8.36 -17.00 -36.50
C ARG A 16 -8.02 -15.52 -36.42
N GLU A 17 -8.91 -14.64 -36.86
CA GLU A 17 -8.75 -13.18 -36.77
C GLU A 17 -8.60 -12.71 -35.32
N ARG A 18 -9.40 -13.25 -34.39
CA ARG A 18 -9.32 -12.95 -32.96
C ARG A 18 -7.97 -13.31 -32.32
N TYR A 19 -7.21 -14.23 -32.92
CA TYR A 19 -5.90 -14.70 -32.42
C TYR A 19 -4.71 -14.04 -33.15
N LYS A 20 -4.94 -13.06 -34.04
CA LYS A 20 -3.85 -12.34 -34.75
C LYS A 20 -3.05 -11.34 -33.88
N GLY A 21 -3.36 -11.22 -32.59
CA GLY A 21 -2.67 -10.36 -31.64
C GLY A 21 -3.24 -8.94 -31.59
N ILE A 22 -3.12 -8.28 -30.44
CA ILE A 22 -3.60 -6.91 -30.20
C ILE A 22 -2.44 -5.92 -30.30
N ASP A 23 -2.75 -4.68 -30.69
CA ASP A 23 -1.85 -3.54 -30.62
C ASP A 23 -1.30 -3.35 -29.18
N PRO A 24 0.04 -3.41 -28.97
CA PRO A 24 0.66 -3.22 -27.66
C PRO A 24 0.27 -1.93 -26.94
N GLY A 25 -0.21 -0.90 -27.65
CA GLY A 25 -0.59 0.39 -27.08
C GLY A 25 -1.80 0.38 -26.13
N VAL A 26 -2.68 -0.62 -26.22
CA VAL A 26 -3.93 -0.70 -25.42
C VAL A 26 -3.75 -1.53 -24.14
N LEU A 27 -2.64 -2.25 -24.02
CA LEU A 27 -2.40 -3.25 -22.98
C LEU A 27 -1.45 -2.74 -21.90
N GLU A 28 -1.99 -2.36 -20.75
CA GLU A 28 -1.18 -2.07 -19.56
C GLU A 28 -0.85 -3.40 -18.85
N VAL A 29 0.40 -3.83 -18.95
CA VAL A 29 0.90 -5.03 -18.26
C VAL A 29 1.38 -4.63 -16.86
N ILE A 30 0.72 -5.15 -15.83
CA ILE A 30 1.11 -4.98 -14.43
C ILE A 30 1.93 -6.23 -14.03
N PRO A 31 3.27 -6.13 -13.98
CA PRO A 31 4.13 -7.29 -13.75
C PRO A 31 3.92 -7.87 -12.34
N ALA A 32 4.04 -9.19 -12.22
CA ALA A 32 4.14 -9.83 -10.91
C ALA A 32 5.39 -9.35 -10.17
N ARG A 33 5.34 -9.33 -8.83
CA ARG A 33 6.55 -9.12 -8.01
C ARG A 33 7.57 -10.20 -8.34
N LYS A 34 8.84 -9.79 -8.48
CA LYS A 34 9.97 -10.69 -8.76
C LYS A 34 10.01 -11.74 -7.65
N ARG A 35 9.91 -13.01 -8.02
CA ARG A 35 9.83 -14.12 -7.07
C ARG A 35 11.23 -14.48 -6.57
N PRO A 36 11.35 -15.09 -5.38
CA PRO A 36 12.63 -15.60 -4.90
C PRO A 36 13.20 -16.57 -5.93
N ASP A 37 14.40 -16.26 -6.43
CA ASP A 37 15.20 -17.17 -7.25
C ASP A 37 16.38 -17.66 -6.40
N PHE A 38 17.07 -18.72 -6.82
CA PHE A 38 18.30 -19.13 -6.16
C PHE A 38 19.44 -18.14 -6.46
N TYR A 39 19.45 -17.51 -7.65
CA TYR A 39 20.37 -16.43 -8.02
C TYR A 39 19.75 -15.02 -7.89
N ASP A 40 18.86 -14.81 -6.92
CA ASP A 40 18.36 -13.46 -6.66
C ASP A 40 19.38 -12.61 -5.90
N ASP A 41 19.16 -11.29 -5.91
CA ASP A 41 20.03 -10.31 -5.23
C ASP A 41 19.81 -10.29 -3.70
N VAL A 42 19.18 -11.32 -3.14
CA VAL A 42 18.82 -11.40 -1.72
C VAL A 42 19.95 -12.10 -0.97
N PRO A 43 20.48 -11.50 0.12
CA PRO A 43 21.44 -12.17 0.98
C PRO A 43 20.88 -13.47 1.56
N ARG A 44 21.57 -14.59 1.37
CA ARG A 44 21.14 -15.92 1.84
C ARG A 44 22.22 -16.61 2.65
N ARG A 45 21.86 -17.13 3.82
CA ARG A 45 22.71 -18.05 4.60
C ARG A 45 22.53 -19.46 4.06
N VAL A 46 23.57 -19.97 3.42
CA VAL A 46 23.53 -21.20 2.64
C VAL A 46 24.17 -22.36 3.39
N ALA A 47 23.46 -23.47 3.50
CA ALA A 47 24.02 -24.76 3.90
C ALA A 47 24.16 -25.68 2.69
N VAL A 48 25.21 -26.50 2.67
CA VAL A 48 25.38 -27.52 1.63
C VAL A 48 25.22 -28.89 2.28
N TYR A 49 24.41 -29.77 1.67
CA TYR A 49 24.26 -31.14 2.13
C TYR A 49 24.86 -32.13 1.14
N VAL A 50 25.83 -32.91 1.62
CA VAL A 50 26.56 -33.92 0.87
C VAL A 50 26.36 -35.30 1.49
N ARG A 51 26.21 -36.33 0.66
CA ARG A 51 26.13 -37.73 1.08
C ARG A 51 27.13 -38.58 0.32
N VAL A 52 28.13 -39.11 1.02
CA VAL A 52 29.24 -39.88 0.43
C VAL A 52 29.14 -41.38 0.69
N SER A 53 29.58 -42.19 -0.28
CA SER A 53 29.64 -43.65 -0.18
C SER A 53 31.04 -44.06 0.24
N THR A 54 31.18 -44.81 1.33
CA THR A 54 32.48 -45.13 1.93
C THR A 54 32.79 -46.61 1.75
N ASP A 55 33.25 -47.00 0.55
CA ASP A 55 33.72 -48.39 0.30
C ASP A 55 35.15 -48.46 -0.28
N ASN A 56 35.90 -47.35 -0.37
CA ASN A 56 37.32 -47.40 -0.79
C ASN A 56 38.15 -46.15 -0.40
N ILE A 57 39.41 -46.34 0.01
CA ILE A 57 40.35 -45.26 0.39
C ILE A 57 40.69 -44.31 -0.79
N ASN A 58 40.55 -44.78 -2.04
CA ASN A 58 40.66 -43.96 -3.24
C ASN A 58 39.47 -42.99 -3.47
N GLN A 59 38.45 -43.01 -2.60
CA GLN A 59 37.29 -42.10 -2.65
C GLN A 59 37.40 -40.90 -1.67
N THR A 60 38.43 -40.83 -0.82
CA THR A 60 38.64 -39.66 0.07
C THR A 60 38.83 -38.36 -0.72
N SER A 61 39.34 -38.46 -1.96
CA SER A 61 39.41 -37.34 -2.91
C SER A 61 38.02 -36.87 -3.38
N SER A 62 37.00 -37.73 -3.39
CA SER A 62 35.64 -37.43 -3.88
C SER A 62 34.86 -36.52 -2.92
N TYR A 63 35.08 -36.64 -1.61
CA TYR A 63 34.47 -35.74 -0.62
C TYR A 63 35.11 -34.35 -0.66
N GLU A 64 36.45 -34.28 -0.62
CA GLU A 64 37.19 -33.02 -0.69
C GLU A 64 36.92 -32.29 -2.03
N LEU A 65 36.78 -33.01 -3.15
CA LEU A 65 36.36 -32.40 -4.42
C LEU A 65 34.94 -31.83 -4.36
N GLN A 66 33.98 -32.55 -3.75
CA GLN A 66 32.60 -32.05 -3.62
C GLN A 66 32.53 -30.84 -2.69
N LYS A 67 33.30 -30.86 -1.59
CA LYS A 67 33.44 -29.75 -0.67
C LYS A 67 33.99 -28.51 -1.39
N ASN A 68 35.13 -28.64 -2.06
CA ASN A 68 35.75 -27.54 -2.80
C ASN A 68 34.82 -27.01 -3.91
N TYR A 69 34.14 -27.90 -4.64
CA TYR A 69 33.17 -27.52 -5.67
C TYR A 69 32.05 -26.63 -5.10
N TYR A 70 31.43 -27.03 -3.99
CA TYR A 70 30.34 -26.27 -3.40
C TYR A 70 30.81 -25.01 -2.67
N GLU A 71 32.00 -25.02 -2.06
CA GLU A 71 32.62 -23.81 -1.51
C GLU A 71 32.88 -22.76 -2.60
N ASP A 72 33.44 -23.18 -3.74
CA ASP A 72 33.68 -22.31 -4.89
C ASP A 72 32.36 -21.82 -5.50
N MET A 73 31.36 -22.68 -5.59
CA MET A 73 30.04 -22.31 -6.08
C MET A 73 29.44 -21.21 -5.19
N VAL A 74 29.47 -21.37 -3.86
CA VAL A 74 28.93 -20.35 -2.95
C VAL A 74 29.74 -19.06 -3.03
N LYS A 75 31.08 -19.12 -3.11
CA LYS A 75 31.95 -17.94 -3.25
C LYS A 75 31.70 -17.14 -4.54
N ARG A 76 31.26 -17.79 -5.62
CA ARG A 76 30.95 -17.11 -6.89
C ARG A 76 29.64 -16.32 -6.84
N HIS A 77 28.85 -16.46 -5.78
CA HIS A 77 27.61 -15.71 -5.57
C HIS A 77 27.79 -14.71 -4.43
N GLU A 78 27.92 -13.42 -4.77
CA GLU A 78 28.21 -12.32 -3.83
C GLU A 78 27.20 -12.22 -2.68
N ASN A 79 25.96 -12.66 -2.90
CA ASN A 79 24.87 -12.60 -1.93
C ASN A 79 24.72 -13.88 -1.09
N TRP A 80 25.63 -14.86 -1.20
CA TRP A 80 25.52 -16.11 -0.44
C TRP A 80 26.60 -16.18 0.65
N THR A 81 26.17 -16.49 1.88
CA THR A 81 27.05 -16.74 3.01
C THR A 81 27.02 -18.21 3.36
N LEU A 82 28.12 -18.94 3.12
CA LEU A 82 28.23 -20.34 3.51
C LEU A 82 28.20 -20.47 5.05
N VAL A 83 27.14 -21.07 5.58
CA VAL A 83 27.01 -21.39 7.01
C VAL A 83 27.85 -22.61 7.34
N LYS A 84 27.56 -23.73 6.66
CA LYS A 84 28.22 -25.01 6.91
C LYS A 84 27.93 -26.00 5.78
N ILE A 85 28.90 -26.89 5.55
CA ILE A 85 28.73 -28.11 4.75
C ILE A 85 28.43 -29.26 5.71
N TYR A 86 27.26 -29.86 5.57
CA TYR A 86 26.79 -31.02 6.33
C TYR A 86 27.03 -32.28 5.51
N ALA A 87 27.69 -33.27 6.10
CA ALA A 87 28.11 -34.47 5.38
C ALA A 87 27.78 -35.74 6.17
N ASP A 88 27.08 -36.67 5.53
CA ASP A 88 26.86 -38.01 6.06
C ASP A 88 27.75 -39.03 5.31
N GLU A 89 28.61 -39.75 6.04
CA GLU A 89 29.51 -40.80 5.51
C GLU A 89 28.95 -42.23 5.74
N GLY A 90 29.26 -43.16 4.83
CA GLY A 90 29.19 -44.60 5.10
C GLY A 90 27.82 -45.25 4.91
N ILE A 91 26.98 -44.75 3.99
CA ILE A 91 25.69 -45.38 3.67
C ILE A 91 25.86 -46.36 2.50
N SER A 92 26.62 -47.44 2.71
CA SER A 92 26.57 -48.63 1.85
C SER A 92 25.27 -49.40 2.14
N GLY A 93 24.76 -50.10 1.14
CA GLY A 93 23.39 -50.64 1.08
C GLY A 93 22.96 -51.65 2.16
N THR A 94 23.70 -51.84 3.25
CA THR A 94 23.42 -52.84 4.29
C THR A 94 23.78 -52.44 5.74
N SER A 95 24.23 -51.20 6.03
CA SER A 95 24.49 -50.78 7.43
C SER A 95 23.80 -49.48 7.84
N LEU A 96 23.04 -49.55 8.93
CA LEU A 96 22.18 -48.51 9.53
C LEU A 96 23.01 -47.48 10.33
N LYS A 97 23.73 -46.56 9.67
CA LYS A 97 24.17 -45.32 10.32
C LYS A 97 23.15 -44.19 10.10
N LYS A 98 22.81 -43.49 11.19
CA LYS A 98 21.80 -42.43 11.26
C LYS A 98 22.32 -41.20 10.51
N ARG A 99 21.46 -40.51 9.75
CA ARG A 99 21.78 -39.27 9.02
C ARG A 99 21.90 -38.08 10.00
N GLU A 100 22.89 -38.14 10.89
CA GLU A 100 23.04 -37.20 12.00
C GLU A 100 23.29 -35.77 11.49
N ASP A 101 24.07 -35.62 10.42
CA ASP A 101 24.37 -34.32 9.83
C ASP A 101 23.16 -33.75 9.10
N PHE A 102 22.39 -34.58 8.41
CA PHE A 102 21.10 -34.16 7.83
C PHE A 102 20.13 -33.67 8.91
N VAL A 103 19.97 -34.43 10.01
CA VAL A 103 19.06 -34.05 11.10
C VAL A 103 19.52 -32.75 11.77
N ARG A 104 20.83 -32.56 11.95
CA ARG A 104 21.41 -31.33 12.49
C ARG A 104 21.14 -30.14 11.56
N MET A 105 21.31 -30.30 10.25
CA MET A 105 20.99 -29.27 9.26
C MET A 105 19.52 -28.83 9.33
N ILE A 106 18.59 -29.79 9.39
CA ILE A 106 17.15 -29.47 9.51
C ILE A 106 16.85 -28.72 10.81
N ARG A 107 17.54 -29.04 11.91
CA ARG A 107 17.41 -28.28 13.17
C ARG A 107 17.94 -26.86 13.02
N ASP A 108 19.11 -26.67 12.41
CA ASP A 108 19.67 -25.33 12.17
C ASP A 108 18.78 -24.48 11.24
N CYS A 109 18.03 -25.10 10.33
CA CYS A 109 16.98 -24.42 9.55
C CYS A 109 15.81 -23.95 10.44
N LYS A 110 15.35 -24.80 11.37
CA LYS A 110 14.27 -24.46 12.32
C LYS A 110 14.68 -23.39 13.33
N ASP A 111 15.95 -23.36 13.71
CA ASP A 111 16.55 -22.31 14.55
C ASP A 111 16.76 -20.99 13.78
N GLY A 112 16.42 -20.95 12.49
CA GLY A 112 16.56 -19.75 11.65
C GLY A 112 18.00 -19.37 11.39
N LYS A 113 18.94 -20.34 11.31
CA LYS A 113 20.37 -20.11 10.96
C LYS A 113 20.67 -20.27 9.48
N ILE A 114 19.79 -20.96 8.75
CA ILE A 114 19.96 -21.32 7.33
C ILE A 114 18.73 -20.83 6.57
N ASP A 115 18.93 -20.14 5.46
CA ASP A 115 17.87 -19.65 4.57
C ASP A 115 17.73 -20.52 3.31
N MET A 116 18.82 -21.22 2.94
CA MET A 116 18.84 -22.08 1.76
C MET A 116 19.73 -23.31 1.97
N ILE A 117 19.26 -24.48 1.55
CA ILE A 117 20.04 -25.71 1.44
C ILE A 117 20.38 -25.96 -0.02
N ILE A 118 21.62 -26.34 -0.31
CA ILE A 118 22.04 -26.84 -1.62
C ILE A 118 22.41 -28.30 -1.52
N THR A 119 21.92 -29.11 -2.45
CA THR A 119 22.27 -30.53 -2.52
C THR A 119 22.29 -31.02 -3.97
N LYS A 120 23.05 -32.08 -4.23
CA LYS A 120 23.31 -32.53 -5.60
C LYS A 120 22.04 -32.97 -6.31
N SER A 121 21.19 -33.74 -5.64
CA SER A 121 19.98 -34.30 -6.24
C SER A 121 18.92 -34.66 -5.20
N VAL A 122 17.68 -34.88 -5.65
CA VAL A 122 16.57 -35.33 -4.80
C VAL A 122 16.91 -36.63 -4.06
N SER A 123 17.55 -37.58 -4.75
CA SER A 123 17.95 -38.89 -4.20
C SER A 123 19.05 -38.80 -3.13
N ARG A 124 19.83 -37.71 -3.11
CA ARG A 124 20.78 -37.43 -2.03
C ARG A 124 20.07 -36.86 -0.82
N PHE A 125 19.04 -36.05 -1.03
CA PHE A 125 18.29 -35.37 0.02
C PHE A 125 17.32 -36.28 0.78
N ALA A 126 16.60 -37.18 0.12
CA ALA A 126 15.63 -38.08 0.73
C ALA A 126 15.67 -39.49 0.16
N ARG A 127 15.15 -40.48 0.90
CA ARG A 127 15.12 -41.89 0.48
C ARG A 127 14.04 -42.18 -0.57
N ASN A 128 12.92 -41.48 -0.47
CA ASN A 128 11.85 -41.50 -1.46
C ASN A 128 11.39 -40.05 -1.71
N ILE A 129 10.70 -39.84 -2.83
CA ILE A 129 10.24 -38.52 -3.26
C ILE A 129 9.13 -37.96 -2.34
N VAL A 130 8.32 -38.82 -1.72
CA VAL A 130 7.24 -38.41 -0.81
C VAL A 130 7.83 -37.76 0.44
N ASP A 131 8.87 -38.36 1.02
CA ASP A 131 9.64 -37.81 2.13
C ASP A 131 10.31 -36.49 1.74
N CYS A 132 10.85 -36.40 0.51
CA CYS A 132 11.42 -35.16 -0.01
C CYS A 132 10.38 -34.03 -0.02
N ILE A 133 9.19 -34.30 -0.58
CA ILE A 133 8.08 -33.33 -0.64
C ILE A 133 7.64 -32.93 0.77
N GLY A 134 7.54 -33.90 1.69
CA GLY A 134 7.19 -33.62 3.09
C GLY A 134 8.17 -32.66 3.77
N ILE A 135 9.47 -32.96 3.69
CA ILE A 135 10.53 -32.17 4.34
C ILE A 135 10.64 -30.78 3.70
N THR A 136 10.58 -30.68 2.37
CA THR A 136 10.68 -29.40 1.65
C THR A 136 9.47 -28.50 1.91
N ARG A 137 8.26 -29.05 2.05
CA ARG A 137 7.07 -28.31 2.49
C ARG A 137 7.19 -27.83 3.94
N GLU A 138 7.72 -28.67 4.83
CA GLU A 138 7.98 -28.28 6.22
C GLU A 138 8.94 -27.09 6.27
N LEU A 139 10.07 -27.16 5.57
CA LEU A 139 11.07 -26.09 5.48
C LEU A 139 10.50 -24.80 4.85
N GLY A 140 9.72 -24.92 3.77
CA GLY A 140 9.05 -23.77 3.14
C GLY A 140 7.95 -23.13 4.00
N SER A 141 7.44 -23.83 5.02
CA SER A 141 6.44 -23.31 5.95
C SER A 141 7.02 -22.55 7.16
N LEU A 142 8.35 -22.57 7.32
CA LEU A 142 9.06 -21.82 8.35
C LEU A 142 8.92 -20.30 8.13
N LYS A 143 9.21 -19.53 9.18
CA LYS A 143 9.21 -18.06 9.15
C LYS A 143 10.55 -17.56 9.70
N PRO A 144 11.52 -17.17 8.85
CA PRO A 144 11.47 -17.11 7.39
C PRO A 144 11.47 -18.50 6.69
N PRO A 145 10.95 -18.60 5.45
CA PRO A 145 10.90 -19.87 4.72
C PRO A 145 12.29 -20.30 4.23
N VAL A 146 12.58 -21.60 4.32
CA VAL A 146 13.87 -22.17 3.89
C VAL A 146 13.69 -22.93 2.58
N GLY A 147 14.50 -22.58 1.58
CA GLY A 147 14.47 -23.22 0.26
C GLY A 147 15.52 -24.32 0.09
N VAL A 148 15.22 -25.35 -0.69
CA VAL A 148 16.17 -26.39 -1.08
C VAL A 148 16.43 -26.28 -2.58
N PHE A 149 17.69 -26.15 -2.96
CA PHE A 149 18.15 -26.18 -4.34
C PHE A 149 18.73 -27.55 -4.67
N PHE A 150 18.08 -28.24 -5.60
CA PHE A 150 18.52 -29.50 -6.18
C PHE A 150 19.28 -29.20 -7.47
N GLU A 151 20.61 -29.37 -7.43
CA GLU A 151 21.49 -28.98 -8.53
C GLU A 151 21.21 -29.76 -9.82
N THR A 152 21.06 -31.09 -9.73
CA THR A 152 20.90 -31.98 -10.90
C THR A 152 19.57 -31.75 -11.59
N GLU A 153 18.50 -31.59 -10.81
CA GLU A 153 17.14 -31.38 -11.31
C GLU A 153 16.85 -29.90 -11.62
N HIS A 154 17.77 -28.98 -11.25
CA HIS A 154 17.59 -27.53 -11.33
C HIS A 154 16.30 -27.02 -10.67
N ILE A 155 15.92 -27.63 -9.54
CA ILE A 155 14.69 -27.30 -8.80
C ILE A 155 15.04 -26.50 -7.54
N PHE A 156 14.39 -25.35 -7.35
CA PHE A 156 14.45 -24.59 -6.10
C PHE A 156 13.09 -24.53 -5.41
N THR A 157 12.94 -25.13 -4.23
CA THR A 157 11.62 -25.45 -3.64
C THR A 157 10.74 -24.27 -3.25
N LEU A 158 11.26 -23.04 -3.24
CA LEU A 158 10.45 -21.83 -3.01
C LEU A 158 9.88 -21.23 -4.30
N LYS A 159 10.24 -21.74 -5.48
CA LYS A 159 9.61 -21.34 -6.75
C LYS A 159 8.25 -22.03 -6.92
N ASP A 160 7.28 -21.31 -7.49
CA ASP A 160 5.92 -21.81 -7.76
C ASP A 160 5.86 -23.09 -8.62
N ASP A 161 6.85 -23.29 -9.50
CA ASP A 161 6.96 -24.47 -10.38
C ASP A 161 7.74 -25.63 -9.74
N ALA A 162 8.38 -25.42 -8.59
CA ALA A 162 9.18 -26.44 -7.94
C ALA A 162 8.34 -27.61 -7.41
N GLU A 163 7.12 -27.31 -6.93
CA GLU A 163 6.16 -28.35 -6.56
C GLU A 163 5.76 -29.18 -7.79
N MET A 164 5.62 -28.57 -8.97
CA MET A 164 5.40 -29.30 -10.22
C MET A 164 6.61 -30.14 -10.61
N GLY A 165 7.83 -29.61 -10.53
CA GLY A 165 9.06 -30.38 -10.82
C GLY A 165 9.22 -31.59 -9.91
N LEU A 166 9.01 -31.41 -8.61
CA LEU A 166 9.06 -32.50 -7.62
C LEU A 166 7.91 -33.50 -7.81
N SER A 167 6.69 -33.03 -8.08
CA SER A 167 5.56 -33.89 -8.39
C SER A 167 5.74 -34.62 -9.72
N PHE A 168 6.37 -34.03 -10.73
CA PHE A 168 6.67 -34.68 -12.01
C PHE A 168 7.71 -35.79 -11.82
N LEU A 169 8.77 -35.56 -11.03
CA LEU A 169 9.71 -36.60 -10.62
C LEU A 169 9.02 -37.71 -9.81
N ALA A 170 8.04 -37.35 -8.97
CA ALA A 170 7.20 -38.32 -8.25
C ALA A 170 6.26 -39.10 -9.18
N THR A 171 5.76 -38.46 -10.24
CA THR A 171 4.79 -39.03 -11.19
C THR A 171 5.48 -39.89 -12.26
N ILE A 172 6.72 -39.56 -12.67
CA ILE A 172 7.54 -40.49 -13.47
C ILE A 172 7.84 -41.76 -12.67
N ALA A 173 7.93 -41.66 -11.34
CA ALA A 173 8.02 -42.81 -10.45
C ALA A 173 6.66 -43.45 -10.13
N GLN A 174 5.52 -42.83 -10.51
CA GLN A 174 4.17 -43.32 -10.20
C GLN A 174 3.12 -42.71 -11.16
N GLU A 175 2.61 -43.55 -12.06
CA GLU A 175 1.88 -43.18 -13.28
C GLU A 175 0.62 -42.28 -13.06
N GLU A 176 0.60 -41.21 -13.87
CA GLU A 176 -0.43 -40.25 -14.30
C GLU A 176 -1.65 -39.84 -13.43
N SER A 177 -1.71 -38.54 -13.08
CA SER A 177 -2.96 -37.71 -13.10
C SER A 177 -2.80 -36.17 -12.89
N HIS A 178 -1.63 -35.54 -13.09
CA HIS A 178 -1.40 -34.12 -12.68
C HIS A 178 -1.42 -33.04 -13.79
N VAL A 179 -1.54 -33.40 -15.07
CA VAL A 179 -1.24 -32.51 -16.22
C VAL A 179 -2.30 -31.40 -16.48
N LYS A 180 -3.53 -31.51 -15.97
CA LYS A 180 -4.66 -30.64 -16.40
C LYS A 180 -4.63 -29.20 -15.87
N SER A 181 -4.19 -28.95 -14.63
CA SER A 181 -4.27 -27.60 -14.02
C SER A 181 -3.24 -26.62 -14.59
N ASN A 182 -2.04 -27.11 -14.92
CA ASN A 182 -0.96 -26.27 -15.45
C ASN A 182 -1.19 -25.88 -16.90
N ILE A 183 -1.74 -26.79 -17.72
CA ILE A 183 -2.17 -26.47 -19.09
C ILE A 183 -3.26 -25.40 -19.07
N MET A 184 -4.22 -25.48 -18.14
CA MET A 184 -5.28 -24.47 -18.03
C MET A 184 -4.71 -23.09 -17.68
N ASN A 185 -3.80 -23.01 -16.70
CA ASN A 185 -3.16 -21.75 -16.32
C ASN A 185 -2.28 -21.17 -17.44
N ALA A 186 -1.47 -22.01 -18.10
CA ALA A 186 -0.67 -21.60 -19.25
C ALA A 186 -1.54 -21.14 -20.43
N SER A 187 -2.67 -21.81 -20.68
CA SER A 187 -3.65 -21.41 -21.69
C SER A 187 -4.28 -20.06 -21.38
N ILE A 188 -4.62 -19.80 -20.11
CA ILE A 188 -5.17 -18.50 -19.68
C ILE A 188 -4.13 -17.39 -19.84
N GLU A 189 -2.87 -17.65 -19.46
CA GLU A 189 -1.76 -16.71 -19.66
C GLU A 189 -1.57 -16.38 -21.14
N MET A 190 -1.59 -17.40 -22.00
CA MET A 190 -1.46 -17.25 -23.44
C MET A 190 -2.64 -16.48 -24.05
N ARG A 191 -3.87 -16.70 -23.56
CA ARG A 191 -5.03 -15.90 -24.00
C ARG A 191 -4.87 -14.43 -23.64
N PHE A 192 -4.45 -14.12 -22.40
CA PHE A 192 -4.26 -12.74 -21.98
C PHE A 192 -3.12 -12.05 -22.75
N SER A 193 -2.01 -12.75 -23.02
CA SER A 193 -0.90 -12.18 -23.80
C SER A 193 -1.26 -11.93 -25.26
N HIS A 194 -2.26 -12.64 -25.79
CA HIS A 194 -2.81 -12.41 -27.13
C HIS A 194 -4.07 -11.54 -27.10
N GLY A 195 -4.38 -10.91 -25.96
CA GLY A 195 -5.46 -9.95 -25.84
C GLY A 195 -6.87 -10.54 -25.77
N ILE A 196 -6.99 -11.86 -25.62
CA ILE A 196 -8.27 -12.54 -25.49
C ILE A 196 -8.71 -12.50 -24.04
N VAL A 197 -9.56 -11.53 -23.72
CA VAL A 197 -10.08 -11.33 -22.38
C VAL A 197 -11.32 -12.17 -22.14
N LEU A 198 -11.33 -12.91 -21.03
CA LEU A 198 -12.54 -13.57 -20.55
C LEU A 198 -13.34 -12.56 -19.75
N THR A 199 -14.50 -12.16 -20.26
CA THR A 199 -15.43 -11.23 -19.62
C THR A 199 -16.63 -12.01 -19.07
N PRO A 200 -16.71 -12.28 -17.75
CA PRO A 200 -17.90 -12.91 -17.16
C PRO A 200 -19.15 -12.06 -17.37
N VAL A 201 -20.34 -12.66 -17.26
CA VAL A 201 -21.61 -11.94 -17.36
C VAL A 201 -21.65 -10.77 -16.35
N LEU A 202 -22.11 -9.60 -16.79
CA LEU A 202 -22.15 -8.36 -16.03
C LEU A 202 -23.53 -7.73 -16.15
N LEU A 203 -24.05 -7.15 -15.06
CA LEU A 203 -25.30 -6.38 -15.11
C LEU A 203 -25.11 -5.13 -15.97
N GLY A 204 -26.05 -4.80 -16.84
CA GLY A 204 -25.95 -3.66 -17.75
C GLY A 204 -25.34 -3.99 -19.11
N TYR A 205 -24.84 -5.22 -19.28
CA TYR A 205 -24.21 -5.67 -20.51
C TYR A 205 -24.68 -7.07 -20.90
N ASP A 206 -24.78 -7.29 -22.20
CA ASP A 206 -24.93 -8.60 -22.83
C ASP A 206 -23.70 -8.95 -23.67
N HIS A 207 -23.54 -10.23 -23.96
CA HIS A 207 -22.50 -10.71 -24.86
C HIS A 207 -23.06 -10.82 -26.28
N ASP A 208 -22.40 -10.17 -27.23
CA ASP A 208 -22.73 -10.32 -28.64
C ASP A 208 -22.28 -11.69 -29.19
N GLU A 209 -22.49 -11.92 -30.49
CA GLU A 209 -22.07 -13.16 -31.16
C GLU A 209 -20.54 -13.39 -31.12
N ASN A 210 -19.76 -12.33 -30.91
CA ASN A 210 -18.30 -12.35 -30.82
C ASN A 210 -17.82 -12.53 -29.37
N GLY A 211 -18.73 -12.48 -28.39
CA GLY A 211 -18.41 -12.52 -26.96
C GLY A 211 -17.84 -11.21 -26.42
N GLU A 212 -18.15 -10.10 -27.07
CA GLU A 212 -17.87 -8.72 -26.63
C GLU A 212 -19.03 -8.17 -25.82
N LEU A 213 -18.77 -7.17 -24.97
CA LEU A 213 -19.78 -6.59 -24.09
C LEU A 213 -20.51 -5.46 -24.81
N VAL A 214 -21.82 -5.62 -24.99
CA VAL A 214 -22.70 -4.60 -25.57
C VAL A 214 -23.67 -4.14 -24.49
N ILE A 215 -23.94 -2.84 -24.44
CA ILE A 215 -24.83 -2.26 -23.42
C ILE A 215 -26.25 -2.79 -23.61
N ASN A 216 -26.81 -3.33 -22.53
CA ASN A 216 -28.24 -3.59 -22.42
C ASN A 216 -28.89 -2.39 -21.73
N GLU A 217 -29.57 -1.54 -22.48
CA GLU A 217 -30.11 -0.27 -21.96
C GLU A 217 -31.07 -0.44 -20.76
N GLU A 218 -31.87 -1.51 -20.72
CA GLU A 218 -32.80 -1.74 -19.61
C GLU A 218 -32.10 -2.10 -18.30
N GLU A 219 -31.03 -2.90 -18.37
CA GLU A 219 -30.18 -3.20 -17.23
C GLU A 219 -29.24 -2.04 -16.90
N ALA A 220 -28.77 -1.31 -17.90
CA ALA A 220 -27.85 -0.19 -17.76
C ALA A 220 -28.49 0.96 -16.98
N LYS A 221 -29.81 1.19 -17.11
CA LYS A 221 -30.56 2.10 -16.25
C LYS A 221 -30.37 1.80 -14.76
N THR A 222 -30.41 0.52 -14.38
CA THR A 222 -30.18 0.09 -12.98
C THR A 222 -28.74 0.39 -12.55
N VAL A 223 -27.77 0.16 -13.42
CA VAL A 223 -26.35 0.50 -13.16
C VAL A 223 -26.17 2.01 -13.00
N ARG A 224 -26.71 2.82 -13.91
CA ARG A 224 -26.69 4.30 -13.83
C ARG A 224 -27.31 4.79 -12.54
N LEU A 225 -28.47 4.24 -12.15
CA LEU A 225 -29.13 4.59 -10.90
C LEU A 225 -28.25 4.30 -9.67
N ILE A 226 -27.57 3.15 -9.63
CA ILE A 226 -26.65 2.79 -8.54
C ILE A 226 -25.52 3.82 -8.41
N PHE A 227 -24.87 4.17 -9.51
CA PHE A 227 -23.76 5.13 -9.52
C PHE A 227 -24.22 6.54 -9.16
N PHE A 228 -25.33 7.01 -9.77
CA PHE A 228 -25.84 8.34 -9.51
C PHE A 228 -26.30 8.53 -8.07
N MET A 229 -27.03 7.55 -7.51
CA MET A 229 -27.42 7.62 -6.10
C MET A 229 -26.19 7.64 -5.17
N TYR A 230 -25.14 6.87 -5.49
CA TYR A 230 -23.95 6.87 -4.64
C TYR A 230 -23.18 8.21 -4.72
N LEU A 231 -23.01 8.77 -5.92
CA LEU A 231 -22.41 10.10 -6.12
C LEU A 231 -23.22 11.20 -5.45
N TYR A 232 -24.54 11.10 -5.46
CA TYR A 232 -25.44 12.05 -4.78
C TYR A 232 -25.40 11.92 -3.24
N GLY A 233 -24.75 10.88 -2.70
CA GLY A 233 -24.50 10.71 -1.27
C GLY A 233 -25.36 9.65 -0.56
N TYR A 234 -26.13 8.84 -1.29
CA TYR A 234 -26.84 7.70 -0.71
C TYR A 234 -25.87 6.59 -0.29
N THR A 235 -26.15 5.95 0.85
CA THR A 235 -25.39 4.79 1.31
C THR A 235 -25.76 3.53 0.52
N CYS A 236 -24.84 2.55 0.42
CA CYS A 236 -25.13 1.27 -0.23
C CYS A 236 -26.38 0.56 0.32
N ARG A 237 -26.71 0.81 1.60
CA ARG A 237 -27.93 0.30 2.23
C ARG A 237 -29.17 0.96 1.65
N GLN A 238 -29.20 2.29 1.58
CA GLN A 238 -30.34 3.03 1.02
C GLN A 238 -30.53 2.70 -0.47
N ILE A 239 -29.44 2.54 -1.21
CA ILE A 239 -29.48 2.14 -2.62
C ILE A 239 -30.10 0.74 -2.74
N ALA A 240 -29.64 -0.24 -1.93
CA ALA A 240 -30.19 -1.60 -1.93
C ALA A 240 -31.68 -1.63 -1.57
N GLU A 241 -32.10 -0.87 -0.54
CA GLU A 241 -33.51 -0.74 -0.15
C GLU A 241 -34.35 -0.13 -1.28
N THR A 242 -33.82 0.90 -1.97
CA THR A 242 -34.49 1.55 -3.11
C THR A 242 -34.66 0.60 -4.30
N LEU A 243 -33.59 -0.11 -4.70
CA LEU A 243 -33.68 -1.07 -5.82
C LEU A 243 -34.60 -2.25 -5.51
N THR A 244 -34.61 -2.71 -4.26
CA THR A 244 -35.52 -3.79 -3.84
C THR A 244 -36.98 -3.32 -3.87
N ALA A 245 -37.26 -2.09 -3.44
CA ALA A 245 -38.60 -1.51 -3.51
C ALA A 245 -39.08 -1.27 -4.96
N LEU A 246 -38.13 -1.00 -5.87
CA LEU A 246 -38.38 -0.88 -7.32
C LEU A 246 -38.41 -2.23 -8.03
N GLU A 247 -38.25 -3.36 -7.32
CA GLU A 247 -38.20 -4.72 -7.87
C GLU A 247 -37.19 -4.87 -9.02
N CYS A 248 -36.10 -4.10 -8.98
CA CYS A 248 -35.07 -4.17 -10.01
C CYS A 248 -34.37 -5.53 -9.95
N GLU A 249 -34.33 -6.24 -11.07
CA GLU A 249 -33.67 -7.53 -11.15
C GLU A 249 -32.14 -7.39 -11.16
N THR A 250 -31.47 -8.26 -10.41
CA THR A 250 -30.05 -8.55 -10.61
C THR A 250 -29.87 -9.37 -11.88
N LYS A 251 -28.64 -9.49 -12.40
CA LYS A 251 -28.34 -10.31 -13.59
C LYS A 251 -28.71 -11.80 -13.44
N LYS A 252 -28.98 -12.27 -12.23
CA LYS A 252 -29.46 -13.64 -11.94
C LYS A 252 -30.98 -13.75 -11.73
N GLY A 253 -31.73 -12.67 -11.96
CA GLY A 253 -33.18 -12.61 -11.77
C GLY A 253 -33.65 -12.42 -10.32
N ASN A 254 -32.74 -12.18 -9.36
CA ASN A 254 -33.16 -11.87 -7.99
C ASN A 254 -33.57 -10.40 -7.88
N THR A 255 -34.68 -10.11 -7.19
CA THR A 255 -35.19 -8.75 -6.93
C THR A 255 -34.75 -8.18 -5.59
N THR A 256 -34.10 -8.98 -4.74
CA THR A 256 -33.58 -8.55 -3.44
C THR A 256 -32.13 -8.10 -3.55
N TRP A 257 -31.86 -6.86 -3.12
CA TRP A 257 -30.52 -6.29 -3.14
C TRP A 257 -29.90 -6.24 -1.76
N SER A 258 -28.59 -6.52 -1.70
CA SER A 258 -27.80 -6.41 -0.48
C SER A 258 -26.81 -5.25 -0.58
N PRO A 259 -26.41 -4.60 0.53
CA PRO A 259 -25.38 -3.56 0.48
C PRO A 259 -24.05 -4.06 -0.11
N ALA A 260 -23.74 -5.35 0.08
CA ALA A 260 -22.55 -5.99 -0.47
C ALA A 260 -22.61 -6.14 -2.00
N SER A 261 -23.78 -6.48 -2.56
CA SER A 261 -23.95 -6.57 -4.01
C SER A 261 -23.86 -5.19 -4.67
N ILE A 262 -24.38 -4.12 -4.04
CA ILE A 262 -24.19 -2.74 -4.50
C ILE A 262 -22.70 -2.37 -4.53
N LEU A 263 -21.97 -2.66 -3.46
CA LEU A 263 -20.54 -2.37 -3.39
C LEU A 263 -19.75 -3.12 -4.48
N GLN A 264 -20.15 -4.35 -4.82
CA GLN A 264 -19.54 -5.10 -5.92
C GLN A 264 -19.80 -4.44 -7.27
N GLN A 265 -20.99 -3.89 -7.51
CA GLN A 265 -21.27 -3.15 -8.75
C GLN A 265 -20.43 -1.88 -8.82
N LEU A 266 -20.42 -1.07 -7.75
CA LEU A 266 -19.66 0.19 -7.73
C LEU A 266 -18.14 -0.02 -7.90
N ARG A 267 -17.57 -1.15 -7.46
CA ARG A 267 -16.13 -1.45 -7.60
C ARG A 267 -15.74 -2.11 -8.93
N ASN A 268 -16.69 -2.43 -9.80
CA ASN A 268 -16.39 -3.12 -11.04
C ASN A 268 -16.02 -2.13 -12.14
N GLU A 269 -14.74 -2.06 -12.50
CA GLU A 269 -14.20 -1.16 -13.52
C GLU A 269 -14.80 -1.39 -14.91
N ARG A 270 -15.43 -2.54 -15.14
CA ARG A 270 -16.11 -2.83 -16.39
C ARG A 270 -17.30 -1.93 -16.67
N HIS A 271 -17.83 -1.23 -15.68
CA HIS A 271 -18.89 -0.24 -15.92
C HIS A 271 -18.38 1.06 -16.56
N CYS A 272 -17.06 1.32 -16.50
CA CYS A 272 -16.41 2.45 -17.15
C CYS A 272 -15.61 2.06 -18.41
N GLY A 273 -15.85 0.87 -18.98
CA GLY A 273 -15.21 0.40 -20.20
C GLY A 273 -13.85 -0.29 -19.99
N ASP A 274 -13.31 -0.30 -18.79
CA ASP A 274 -12.03 -0.95 -18.49
C ASP A 274 -12.19 -2.43 -18.15
N VAL A 275 -11.15 -3.24 -18.41
CA VAL A 275 -11.12 -4.64 -17.94
C VAL A 275 -9.80 -4.94 -17.25
N LEU A 276 -9.87 -5.40 -16.00
CA LEU A 276 -8.71 -5.91 -15.26
C LEU A 276 -8.79 -7.44 -15.12
N THR A 277 -7.79 -8.14 -15.67
CA THR A 277 -7.70 -9.60 -15.57
C THR A 277 -7.01 -10.08 -14.30
N ARG A 278 -7.25 -11.36 -13.98
CA ARG A 278 -6.58 -12.12 -12.92
C ARG A 278 -6.60 -11.43 -11.55
N LYS A 279 -7.76 -10.84 -11.21
CA LYS A 279 -8.04 -10.23 -9.88
C LYS A 279 -7.88 -11.24 -8.74
N THR A 280 -8.09 -12.52 -9.04
CA THR A 280 -7.84 -13.64 -8.14
C THR A 280 -7.11 -14.75 -8.87
N PHE A 281 -6.45 -15.61 -8.11
CA PHE A 281 -5.80 -16.82 -8.60
C PHE A 281 -5.92 -17.92 -7.56
N THR A 282 -5.76 -19.17 -7.96
CA THR A 282 -5.77 -20.32 -7.05
C THR A 282 -4.32 -20.74 -6.80
N PRO A 283 -3.74 -20.49 -5.61
CA PRO A 283 -2.34 -20.78 -5.34
C PRO A 283 -2.03 -22.29 -5.31
N SER A 284 -2.98 -23.10 -4.81
CA SER A 284 -2.83 -24.54 -4.70
C SER A 284 -4.02 -25.25 -5.34
N TYR A 285 -3.75 -26.20 -6.23
CA TYR A 285 -4.77 -27.03 -6.84
C TYR A 285 -5.43 -27.98 -5.83
N LEU A 286 -4.78 -28.28 -4.69
CA LEU A 286 -5.29 -29.22 -3.69
C LEU A 286 -6.47 -28.66 -2.90
N ASN A 287 -6.43 -27.37 -2.58
CA ASN A 287 -7.47 -26.74 -1.77
C ASN A 287 -8.51 -25.98 -2.60
N HIS A 288 -8.22 -25.74 -3.89
CA HIS A 288 -9.05 -24.94 -4.80
C HIS A 288 -9.47 -23.57 -4.24
N LYS A 289 -8.73 -23.04 -3.24
CA LYS A 289 -9.07 -21.78 -2.58
C LYS A 289 -8.52 -20.62 -3.39
N SER A 290 -9.41 -19.77 -3.87
CA SER A 290 -9.04 -18.55 -4.58
C SER A 290 -8.47 -17.51 -3.61
N LYS A 291 -7.36 -16.87 -3.98
CA LYS A 291 -6.72 -15.77 -3.28
C LYS A 291 -6.76 -14.52 -4.16
N LYS A 292 -6.95 -13.34 -3.55
CA LYS A 292 -6.82 -12.06 -4.26
C LYS A 292 -5.38 -11.90 -4.76
N ASN A 293 -5.24 -11.46 -6.00
CA ASN A 293 -3.94 -11.16 -6.58
C ASN A 293 -3.48 -9.78 -6.07
N THR A 294 -2.34 -9.75 -5.40
CA THR A 294 -1.71 -8.54 -4.83
C THR A 294 -0.32 -8.31 -5.43
N GLY A 295 -0.16 -8.65 -6.71
CA GLY A 295 1.13 -8.72 -7.40
C GLY A 295 1.76 -10.11 -7.35
N ASP A 296 1.02 -11.15 -6.98
CA ASP A 296 1.48 -12.54 -6.96
C ASP A 296 1.64 -13.10 -8.39
N ARG A 297 0.83 -12.59 -9.33
CA ARG A 297 0.76 -13.01 -10.72
C ARG A 297 0.55 -11.80 -11.64
N THR A 298 1.05 -11.87 -12.87
CA THR A 298 0.90 -10.80 -13.86
C THR A 298 -0.58 -10.52 -14.13
N GLN A 299 -0.94 -9.24 -14.09
CA GLN A 299 -2.26 -8.74 -14.44
C GLN A 299 -2.15 -7.92 -15.71
N HIS A 300 -3.24 -7.86 -16.45
CA HIS A 300 -3.35 -7.07 -17.67
C HIS A 300 -4.59 -6.19 -17.54
N ARG A 301 -4.44 -4.91 -17.87
CA ARG A 301 -5.52 -3.94 -17.93
C ARG A 301 -5.69 -3.47 -19.36
N TRP A 302 -6.91 -3.56 -19.87
CA TRP A 302 -7.35 -2.96 -21.13
C TRP A 302 -8.17 -1.74 -20.79
N ARG A 303 -7.80 -0.60 -21.36
CA ARG A 303 -8.59 0.63 -21.26
C ARG A 303 -9.56 0.71 -22.42
N GLU A 304 -10.74 1.27 -22.18
CA GLU A 304 -11.75 1.51 -23.23
C GLU A 304 -12.06 0.25 -24.07
N HIS A 305 -12.06 -0.92 -23.42
CA HIS A 305 -12.28 -2.21 -24.07
C HIS A 305 -13.68 -2.32 -24.67
N HIS A 306 -14.69 -1.71 -24.04
CA HIS A 306 -16.07 -1.70 -24.50
C HIS A 306 -16.77 -0.40 -24.09
N GLU A 307 -17.94 -0.14 -24.66
CA GLU A 307 -18.69 1.09 -24.40
C GLU A 307 -19.05 1.22 -22.91
N ALA A 308 -18.73 2.38 -22.33
CA ALA A 308 -18.89 2.62 -20.90
C ALA A 308 -20.34 3.03 -20.56
N ILE A 309 -20.93 2.42 -19.51
CA ILE A 309 -22.21 2.88 -18.96
C ILE A 309 -22.00 4.17 -18.13
N ILE A 310 -20.88 4.26 -17.43
CA ILE A 310 -20.50 5.37 -16.53
C ILE A 310 -19.20 5.98 -17.02
N SER A 311 -19.05 7.30 -16.95
CA SER A 311 -17.79 7.96 -17.30
C SER A 311 -16.66 7.48 -16.37
N MET A 312 -15.43 7.49 -16.90
CA MET A 312 -14.25 7.15 -16.10
C MET A 312 -14.13 8.06 -14.88
N ASP A 313 -14.42 9.36 -15.02
CA ASP A 313 -14.33 10.34 -13.94
C ASP A 313 -15.35 10.05 -12.82
N ASP A 314 -16.60 9.73 -13.16
CA ASP A 314 -17.62 9.31 -12.19
C ASP A 314 -17.20 8.02 -11.48
N PHE A 315 -16.63 7.07 -12.22
CA PHE A 315 -16.13 5.82 -11.63
C PHE A 315 -14.99 6.06 -10.63
N ILE A 316 -14.01 6.91 -10.99
CA ILE A 316 -12.89 7.31 -10.12
C ILE A 316 -13.42 8.03 -8.87
N ALA A 317 -14.36 8.96 -9.04
CA ALA A 317 -14.99 9.68 -7.93
C ALA A 317 -15.71 8.72 -6.97
N VAL A 318 -16.44 7.73 -7.49
CA VAL A 318 -17.04 6.66 -6.69
C VAL A 318 -15.98 5.85 -5.94
N GLN A 319 -14.85 5.48 -6.57
CA GLN A 319 -13.78 4.75 -5.86
C GLN A 319 -13.20 5.59 -4.72
N HIS A 320 -12.96 6.88 -4.96
CA HIS A 320 -12.50 7.81 -3.92
C HIS A 320 -13.50 7.90 -2.77
N LEU A 321 -14.80 8.01 -3.06
CA LEU A 321 -15.85 8.02 -2.04
C LEU A 321 -15.88 6.72 -1.21
N ILE A 322 -15.79 5.55 -1.87
CA ILE A 322 -15.80 4.25 -1.19
C ILE A 322 -14.58 4.10 -0.29
N ASP A 323 -13.39 4.45 -0.79
CA ASP A 323 -12.16 4.30 -0.03
C ASP A 323 -12.10 5.27 1.16
N ASN A 324 -12.84 6.39 1.11
CA ASN A 324 -12.96 7.32 2.23
C ASN A 324 -14.13 6.99 3.18
N ALA A 325 -15.12 6.22 2.73
CA ALA A 325 -16.26 5.81 3.55
C ALA A 325 -15.86 5.01 4.79
N LYS A 326 -14.79 4.21 4.73
CA LYS A 326 -14.25 3.47 5.88
C LYS A 326 -13.73 4.37 7.01
N TYR A 327 -13.44 5.64 6.74
CA TYR A 327 -12.98 6.62 7.74
C TYR A 327 -14.11 7.53 8.25
N GLY A 328 -15.37 7.21 7.91
CA GLY A 328 -16.55 7.91 8.40
C GLY A 328 -16.95 9.15 7.59
N ASN A 329 -16.33 9.38 6.43
CA ASN A 329 -16.80 10.40 5.49
C ASN A 329 -17.92 9.81 4.60
N LYS A 330 -19.00 10.55 4.35
CA LYS A 330 -20.12 10.08 3.51
C LYS A 330 -20.54 11.18 2.54
N GLY A 331 -20.62 10.84 1.25
CA GLY A 331 -21.24 11.68 0.24
C GLY A 331 -20.47 12.96 -0.13
N ILE A 332 -19.18 13.04 0.17
CA ILE A 332 -18.36 14.20 -0.20
C ILE A 332 -17.03 13.72 -0.76
N LEU A 333 -16.74 14.11 -2.00
CA LEU A 333 -15.49 13.80 -2.68
C LEU A 333 -14.32 14.48 -1.94
N PRO A 334 -13.28 13.75 -1.53
CA PRO A 334 -12.09 14.34 -0.93
C PRO A 334 -11.43 15.35 -1.86
N GLU A 335 -11.03 16.50 -1.34
CA GLU A 335 -10.43 17.57 -2.13
C GLU A 335 -9.46 18.37 -1.28
N LEU A 336 -8.18 18.46 -1.67
CA LEU A 336 -7.19 19.22 -0.91
C LEU A 336 -7.58 20.70 -0.88
N GLN A 337 -7.22 21.38 0.21
CA GLN A 337 -7.48 22.81 0.34
C GLN A 337 -6.18 23.52 0.71
N VAL A 338 -5.83 24.57 -0.03
CA VAL A 338 -4.60 25.35 0.16
C VAL A 338 -4.93 26.78 0.55
N ILE A 339 -4.17 27.34 1.49
CA ILE A 339 -4.24 28.76 1.85
C ILE A 339 -3.48 29.58 0.80
N ARG A 340 -4.17 30.50 0.13
CA ARG A 340 -3.62 31.26 -1.00
C ARG A 340 -2.89 32.54 -0.60
N GLU A 341 -3.25 33.11 0.55
CA GLU A 341 -2.77 34.42 1.00
C GLU A 341 -2.52 34.44 2.52
N GLY A 342 -1.86 35.50 2.99
CA GLY A 342 -1.56 35.70 4.40
C GLY A 342 -0.38 34.88 4.93
N ALA A 343 -0.22 34.94 6.24
CA ALA A 343 0.87 34.32 7.01
C ALA A 343 1.01 32.80 6.85
N LEU A 344 -0.07 32.13 6.46
CA LEU A 344 -0.11 30.69 6.24
C LEU A 344 -0.23 30.35 4.75
N LYS A 345 0.12 31.27 3.84
CA LYS A 345 0.18 31.01 2.40
C LYS A 345 1.00 29.73 2.12
N GLY A 346 0.49 28.89 1.22
CA GLY A 346 1.11 27.62 0.83
C GLY A 346 0.86 26.46 1.79
N PHE A 347 0.25 26.69 2.96
CA PHE A 347 -0.17 25.60 3.82
C PHE A 347 -1.41 24.90 3.26
N VAL A 348 -1.41 23.56 3.33
CA VAL A 348 -2.47 22.68 2.88
C VAL A 348 -3.19 22.07 4.09
N SER A 349 -4.53 22.12 4.09
CA SER A 349 -5.36 21.60 5.17
C SER A 349 -5.40 20.07 5.18
N VAL A 350 -5.20 19.48 6.36
CA VAL A 350 -5.17 18.03 6.56
C VAL A 350 -6.52 17.57 7.09
N ASN A 351 -7.25 16.80 6.29
CA ASN A 351 -8.49 16.19 6.74
C ASN A 351 -8.23 14.82 7.41
N PRO A 352 -8.68 14.59 8.66
CA PRO A 352 -8.39 13.36 9.39
C PRO A 352 -9.11 12.12 8.80
N ARG A 353 -10.06 12.33 7.90
CA ARG A 353 -10.89 11.28 7.28
C ARG A 353 -10.56 11.04 5.82
N TRP A 354 -9.60 11.76 5.24
CA TRP A 354 -9.23 11.57 3.85
C TRP A 354 -7.98 10.72 3.69
N SER A 355 -8.09 9.80 2.75
CA SER A 355 -7.07 8.87 2.30
C SER A 355 -7.01 8.91 0.78
N GLY A 356 -5.87 8.53 0.23
CA GLY A 356 -5.64 8.45 -1.22
C GLY A 356 -4.72 9.54 -1.74
N PHE A 357 -4.62 10.68 -1.04
CA PHE A 357 -3.62 11.71 -1.34
C PHE A 357 -2.21 11.25 -0.95
N ARG A 358 -1.27 11.43 -1.88
CA ARG A 358 0.17 11.19 -1.73
C ARG A 358 0.86 12.49 -1.33
N ASP A 359 2.11 12.38 -0.93
CA ASP A 359 3.02 13.50 -0.67
C ASP A 359 3.06 14.50 -1.84
N VAL A 360 3.22 13.99 -3.07
CA VAL A 360 3.24 14.81 -4.28
C VAL A 360 1.96 15.64 -4.44
N ASP A 361 0.79 15.13 -4.04
CA ASP A 361 -0.46 15.87 -4.17
C ASP A 361 -0.49 17.10 -3.23
N TYR A 362 0.11 16.99 -2.04
CA TYR A 362 0.26 18.11 -1.11
C TYR A 362 1.30 19.12 -1.62
N GLU A 363 2.41 18.64 -2.20
CA GLU A 363 3.44 19.49 -2.81
C GLU A 363 2.86 20.35 -3.91
N VAL A 364 2.19 19.74 -4.90
CA VAL A 364 1.57 20.48 -6.02
C VAL A 364 0.50 21.45 -5.51
N ALA A 365 -0.31 21.06 -4.52
CA ALA A 365 -1.30 21.95 -3.92
C ALA A 365 -0.64 23.19 -3.29
N SER A 366 0.45 22.99 -2.54
CA SER A 366 1.22 24.07 -1.92
C SER A 366 1.90 24.98 -2.96
N GLU A 367 2.46 24.40 -4.02
CA GLU A 367 3.15 25.14 -5.08
C GLU A 367 2.21 25.99 -5.93
N SER A 368 0.95 25.57 -6.08
CA SER A 368 -0.05 26.25 -6.91
C SER A 368 -0.35 27.71 -6.53
N VAL A 369 0.04 28.16 -5.33
CA VAL A 369 -0.19 29.54 -4.85
C VAL A 369 1.01 30.47 -5.04
N TYR A 370 2.14 29.93 -5.49
CA TYR A 370 3.35 30.70 -5.79
C TYR A 370 3.48 30.90 -7.30
N SER A 371 3.83 32.11 -7.74
CA SER A 371 4.15 32.39 -9.15
C SER A 371 5.54 31.85 -9.51
N GLU A 372 5.75 31.47 -10.77
CA GLU A 372 7.01 30.87 -11.27
C GLU A 372 8.26 31.69 -10.91
N ASP A 373 8.15 33.02 -10.80
CA ASP A 373 9.25 33.94 -10.45
C ASP A 373 9.73 33.86 -8.98
N VAL A 374 9.03 33.15 -8.10
CA VAL A 374 9.41 33.01 -6.67
C VAL A 374 10.23 31.72 -6.44
N ILE A 375 10.38 30.88 -7.46
CA ILE A 375 11.13 29.62 -7.39
C ILE A 375 12.63 29.90 -7.56
N GLY A 376 13.24 30.50 -6.55
CA GLY A 376 14.71 30.63 -6.52
C GLY A 376 15.24 31.86 -5.81
N SER A 377 15.07 31.95 -4.50
CA SER A 377 16.03 32.70 -3.67
C SER A 377 15.95 32.28 -2.21
N SER A 378 16.48 31.08 -1.91
CA SER A 378 17.14 30.89 -0.63
C SER A 378 18.62 31.22 -0.79
N GLU A 379 18.95 32.38 -1.37
CA GLU A 379 20.30 32.90 -1.17
C GLU A 379 20.41 33.28 0.32
N PRO A 380 21.43 32.77 1.04
CA PRO A 380 21.64 33.20 2.41
C PRO A 380 21.90 34.71 2.38
N MET A 381 20.93 35.48 2.88
CA MET A 381 21.06 36.93 3.01
C MET A 381 22.38 37.23 3.75
N GLN A 382 23.35 37.85 3.07
CA GLN A 382 24.60 38.26 3.71
C GLN A 382 24.27 39.38 4.70
N ILE A 383 24.54 39.14 5.99
CA ILE A 383 24.38 40.15 7.02
C ILE A 383 25.65 41.00 7.05
N GLU A 384 25.53 42.25 6.62
CA GLU A 384 26.51 43.28 6.94
C GLU A 384 26.17 43.85 8.32
N ALA A 385 26.93 43.46 9.35
CA ALA A 385 26.82 44.08 10.67
C ALA A 385 27.15 45.58 10.55
N LYS A 386 26.24 46.45 10.95
CA LYS A 386 26.48 47.91 10.95
C LYS A 386 27.36 48.26 12.15
N SER A 387 28.12 49.34 12.02
CA SER A 387 28.96 49.83 13.12
C SER A 387 28.09 50.13 14.35
N GLY A 388 28.31 49.41 15.44
CA GLY A 388 27.53 49.49 16.69
C GLY A 388 26.66 48.28 17.00
N ASP A 389 26.46 47.35 16.05
CA ASP A 389 25.73 46.11 16.29
C ASP A 389 26.62 45.05 16.96
N PHE A 390 26.04 44.24 17.84
CA PHE A 390 26.71 43.05 18.37
C PHE A 390 26.79 41.97 17.26
N ASP A 391 28.02 41.59 16.90
CA ASP A 391 28.28 40.53 15.93
C ASP A 391 28.27 39.16 16.62
N PHE A 392 27.24 38.37 16.34
CA PHE A 392 27.07 37.02 16.88
C PHE A 392 27.53 35.92 15.91
N ARG A 393 28.40 36.22 14.95
CA ARG A 393 28.96 35.19 14.05
C ARG A 393 29.77 34.21 14.88
N GLY A 394 29.50 32.91 14.69
CA GLY A 394 30.13 31.83 15.46
C GLY A 394 29.44 31.51 16.80
N PHE A 395 28.42 32.27 17.22
CA PHE A 395 27.57 31.88 18.35
C PHE A 395 26.50 30.89 17.90
N GLU A 396 26.08 30.01 18.82
CA GLU A 396 25.01 29.04 18.61
C GLU A 396 23.86 29.29 19.59
N ILE A 397 22.63 29.10 19.13
CA ILE A 397 21.45 29.04 20.00
C ILE A 397 21.22 27.58 20.38
N ALA A 398 21.33 27.29 21.68
CA ALA A 398 21.16 25.96 22.23
C ALA A 398 19.79 25.35 21.86
N ARG A 399 19.81 24.08 21.44
CA ARG A 399 18.59 23.36 21.04
C ARG A 399 17.63 23.18 22.22
N SER A 400 16.37 23.57 22.02
CA SER A 400 15.33 23.46 23.06
C SER A 400 14.98 22.00 23.43
N GLN A 401 15.35 21.04 22.59
CA GLN A 401 15.19 19.61 22.79
C GLN A 401 16.08 19.06 23.91
N PHE A 402 17.17 19.75 24.25
CA PHE A 402 18.08 19.37 25.33
C PHE A 402 17.59 19.77 26.72
N PHE A 403 16.69 20.74 26.83
CA PHE A 403 16.18 21.24 28.10
C PHE A 403 14.85 20.59 28.42
N ASP A 404 14.59 20.19 29.66
CA ASP A 404 13.25 19.74 30.09
C ASP A 404 12.49 20.88 30.77
N SER A 405 11.36 21.30 30.19
CA SER A 405 10.54 22.37 30.73
C SER A 405 9.10 21.93 30.88
N ILE A 406 8.47 22.36 31.97
CA ILE A 406 7.09 22.00 32.34
C ILE A 406 6.10 22.52 31.27
N GLU A 407 6.44 23.60 30.57
CA GLU A 407 5.60 24.26 29.58
C GLU A 407 5.93 23.91 28.12
N LYS A 408 6.63 22.79 27.88
CA LYS A 408 6.85 22.32 26.51
C LYS A 408 5.52 22.14 25.80
N THR A 409 5.39 22.75 24.64
CA THR A 409 4.29 22.52 23.70
C THR A 409 4.77 21.44 22.75
N CYS A 410 4.08 20.31 22.67
CA CYS A 410 4.55 19.22 21.83
C CYS A 410 3.44 18.39 21.22
N VAL A 411 3.75 17.84 20.05
CA VAL A 411 2.96 16.85 19.35
C VAL A 411 3.78 15.58 19.22
N THR A 412 3.15 14.42 19.39
CA THR A 412 3.78 13.11 19.17
C THR A 412 3.03 12.38 18.07
N PHE A 413 3.78 11.90 17.07
CA PHE A 413 3.30 11.11 15.95
C PHE A 413 3.73 9.65 16.10
N SER A 414 2.82 8.76 15.76
CA SER A 414 3.05 7.35 15.43
C SER A 414 2.33 7.08 14.12
N LEU A 415 2.64 6.01 13.39
CA LEU A 415 1.97 5.72 12.11
C LEU A 415 0.43 5.62 12.20
N LYS A 416 -0.12 5.37 13.40
CA LYS A 416 -1.57 5.22 13.63
C LYS A 416 -2.21 6.41 14.34
N THR A 417 -1.45 7.19 15.11
CA THR A 417 -2.02 8.21 16.01
C THR A 417 -1.16 9.46 16.13
N VAL A 418 -1.83 10.60 16.29
CA VAL A 418 -1.24 11.89 16.68
C VAL A 418 -1.78 12.29 18.05
N LYS A 419 -0.90 12.79 18.92
CA LYS A 419 -1.29 13.30 20.24
C LYS A 419 -0.59 14.60 20.55
N PHE A 420 -1.39 15.65 20.74
CA PHE A 420 -0.94 16.92 21.30
C PHE A 420 -0.96 16.85 22.83
N ASN A 421 -0.05 17.52 23.50
CA ASN A 421 -0.04 17.57 24.96
C ASN A 421 -1.00 18.64 25.51
N LYS A 422 -1.18 18.65 26.83
CA LYS A 422 -2.09 19.59 27.53
C LYS A 422 -1.71 21.06 27.30
N THR A 423 -0.42 21.35 27.20
CA THR A 423 0.08 22.71 26.98
C THR A 423 -0.36 23.27 25.63
N CYS A 424 -0.42 22.45 24.57
CA CYS A 424 -0.98 22.88 23.28
C CYS A 424 -2.43 23.37 23.43
N LEU A 425 -3.27 22.59 24.12
CA LEU A 425 -4.68 22.95 24.34
C LEU A 425 -4.82 24.27 25.11
N GLN A 426 -4.06 24.43 26.19
CA GLN A 426 -4.07 25.66 27.00
C GLN A 426 -3.66 26.88 26.17
N LYS A 427 -2.61 26.74 25.34
CA LYS A 427 -2.11 27.82 24.48
C LYS A 427 -3.04 28.20 23.32
N LEU A 428 -3.94 27.30 22.92
CA LEU A 428 -5.01 27.56 21.95
C LEU A 428 -6.38 27.73 22.61
N GLY A 429 -6.45 28.15 23.88
CA GLY A 429 -7.72 28.55 24.51
C GLY A 429 -8.65 27.40 24.89
N ASN A 430 -8.13 26.17 25.02
CA ASN A 430 -8.87 24.96 25.40
C ASN A 430 -10.03 24.58 24.46
N VAL A 431 -9.93 24.92 23.17
CA VAL A 431 -10.92 24.56 22.16
C VAL A 431 -11.00 23.04 21.93
N GLU A 432 -12.19 22.55 21.55
CA GLU A 432 -12.39 21.12 21.21
C GLU A 432 -11.90 20.74 19.81
N PHE A 433 -11.86 21.70 18.89
CA PHE A 433 -11.57 21.50 17.47
C PHE A 433 -10.46 22.43 17.01
N ILE A 434 -9.55 21.87 16.20
CA ILE A 434 -8.48 22.61 15.51
C ILE A 434 -8.49 22.26 14.04
N GLU A 435 -7.98 23.16 13.22
CA GLU A 435 -7.52 22.83 11.87
C GLU A 435 -6.02 22.54 11.94
N MET A 436 -5.59 21.48 11.26
CA MET A 436 -4.17 21.15 11.09
C MET A 436 -3.78 21.36 9.64
N LEU A 437 -2.69 22.08 9.45
CA LEU A 437 -2.21 22.57 8.19
C LEU A 437 -0.76 22.10 8.00
N VAL A 438 -0.38 21.69 6.80
CA VAL A 438 0.99 21.26 6.48
C VAL A 438 1.56 22.12 5.35
N HIS A 439 2.80 22.59 5.52
CA HIS A 439 3.59 23.15 4.44
C HIS A 439 4.63 22.11 4.03
N PRO A 440 4.48 21.46 2.86
CA PRO A 440 5.35 20.36 2.45
C PRO A 440 6.80 20.83 2.24
N LYS A 441 7.05 21.89 1.46
CA LYS A 441 8.42 22.35 1.18
C LYS A 441 9.20 22.84 2.41
N GLU A 442 8.54 23.59 3.30
CA GLU A 442 9.16 24.13 4.51
C GLU A 442 9.25 23.11 5.65
N HIS A 443 8.64 21.93 5.51
CA HIS A 443 8.48 20.92 6.56
C HIS A 443 7.85 21.48 7.85
N LEU A 444 6.78 22.27 7.71
CA LEU A 444 6.06 22.88 8.85
C LEU A 444 4.67 22.28 9.02
N ILE A 445 4.23 22.12 10.27
CA ILE A 445 2.82 21.93 10.62
C ILE A 445 2.34 23.14 11.42
N ALA A 446 1.20 23.71 11.03
CA ALA A 446 0.48 24.70 11.79
C ALA A 446 -0.81 24.12 12.36
N ILE A 447 -1.17 24.52 13.58
CA ILE A 447 -2.51 24.27 14.13
C ILE A 447 -3.14 25.58 14.58
N ARG A 448 -4.42 25.78 14.22
CA ARG A 448 -5.22 26.96 14.60
C ARG A 448 -6.60 26.53 15.07
N GLN A 449 -7.28 27.42 15.79
CA GLN A 449 -8.64 27.18 16.28
C GLN A 449 -9.61 27.07 15.10
N THR A 450 -10.58 26.14 15.18
CA THR A 450 -11.69 26.08 14.24
C THR A 450 -12.97 25.62 14.95
N THR A 451 -14.08 25.58 14.22
CA THR A 451 -15.38 25.12 14.71
C THR A 451 -15.67 23.69 14.26
N LYS A 452 -16.69 23.05 14.85
CA LYS A 452 -17.11 21.70 14.45
C LYS A 452 -17.65 21.65 13.02
N ASP A 453 -18.15 22.77 12.50
CA ASP A 453 -18.79 22.87 11.18
C ASP A 453 -17.77 22.96 10.04
N ASP A 454 -16.50 23.22 10.37
CA ASP A 454 -15.40 23.17 9.41
C ASP A 454 -15.17 21.72 8.95
N ARG A 455 -15.08 21.56 7.62
CA ARG A 455 -14.90 20.28 6.93
C ARG A 455 -13.62 19.55 7.36
N ASN A 456 -12.57 20.31 7.68
CA ASN A 456 -11.26 19.77 8.07
C ASN A 456 -11.04 19.83 9.60
N ALA A 457 -12.09 20.09 10.38
CA ALA A 457 -12.01 20.14 11.82
C ALA A 457 -11.53 18.81 12.43
N ILE A 458 -10.44 18.90 13.20
CA ILE A 458 -9.89 17.80 13.98
C ILE A 458 -10.29 17.98 15.43
N ARG A 459 -11.07 17.03 15.95
CA ARG A 459 -11.38 16.98 17.38
C ARG A 459 -10.18 16.46 18.17
N TRP A 460 -9.39 17.40 18.69
CA TRP A 460 -8.19 17.12 19.49
C TRP A 460 -8.40 17.26 21.00
N GLY A 461 -9.57 17.76 21.43
CA GLY A 461 -9.90 18.02 22.83
C GLY A 461 -11.20 17.35 23.27
N LYS A 462 -11.30 17.05 24.56
CA LYS A 462 -12.53 16.59 25.22
C LYS A 462 -12.83 17.49 26.44
N PRO A 463 -14.02 18.09 26.53
CA PRO A 463 -14.42 18.85 27.71
C PRO A 463 -14.40 17.97 28.96
N ASN A 464 -13.97 18.53 30.08
CA ASN A 464 -14.01 17.88 31.37
C ASN A 464 -15.08 18.52 32.28
N GLU A 465 -15.48 17.80 33.32
CA GLU A 465 -16.53 18.22 34.27
C GLU A 465 -16.16 19.50 35.06
N LYS A 466 -14.87 19.89 35.05
CA LYS A 466 -14.34 21.06 35.76
C LYS A 466 -14.22 22.31 34.87
N GLY A 467 -14.81 22.29 33.67
CA GLY A 467 -14.81 23.44 32.74
C GLY A 467 -13.51 23.64 31.93
N GLY A 468 -12.60 22.65 31.93
CA GLY A 468 -11.40 22.61 31.09
C GLY A 468 -11.49 21.60 29.94
N CYS A 469 -10.40 21.44 29.19
CA CYS A 469 -10.31 20.51 28.06
C CYS A 469 -9.11 19.56 28.23
N GLU A 470 -9.33 18.27 28.00
CA GLU A 470 -8.30 17.24 28.04
C GLU A 470 -7.85 16.83 26.64
N PRO A 471 -6.54 16.58 26.42
CA PRO A 471 -6.05 16.16 25.11
C PRO A 471 -6.61 14.80 24.70
N ARG A 472 -7.13 14.74 23.47
CA ARG A 472 -7.63 13.54 22.83
C ARG A 472 -6.61 13.02 21.81
N THR A 473 -6.42 11.70 21.81
CA THR A 473 -5.65 11.04 20.74
C THR A 473 -6.42 11.09 19.43
N ILE A 474 -5.76 11.55 18.37
CA ILE A 474 -6.31 11.60 17.01
C ILE A 474 -5.86 10.34 16.28
N THR A 475 -6.82 9.57 15.75
CA THR A 475 -6.52 8.44 14.87
C THR A 475 -6.18 8.97 13.48
N GLY A 476 -5.04 8.59 12.93
CA GLY A 476 -4.60 9.06 11.61
C GLY A 476 -4.36 7.96 10.59
N VAL A 477 -5.10 6.86 10.67
CA VAL A 477 -5.03 5.74 9.70
C VAL A 477 -5.31 6.18 8.26
N ALA A 478 -6.01 7.31 8.06
CA ALA A 478 -6.32 7.86 6.74
C ALA A 478 -5.16 8.68 6.14
N PHE A 479 -4.50 9.53 6.94
CA PHE A 479 -3.58 10.57 6.45
C PHE A 479 -2.14 10.45 6.96
N LEU A 480 -1.87 9.71 8.04
CA LEU A 480 -0.52 9.70 8.65
C LEU A 480 0.51 9.00 7.79
N LYS A 481 0.11 8.03 6.96
CA LYS A 481 1.03 7.42 6.00
C LYS A 481 1.58 8.50 5.04
N THR A 482 0.73 9.42 4.60
CA THR A 482 1.10 10.54 3.73
C THR A 482 1.99 11.54 4.48
N ILE A 483 1.65 11.89 5.72
CA ILE A 483 2.48 12.77 6.55
C ILE A 483 3.88 12.17 6.80
N TYR A 484 3.97 10.86 7.04
CA TYR A 484 5.25 10.17 7.19
C TYR A 484 6.06 10.22 5.88
N SER A 485 5.41 10.01 4.72
CA SER A 485 6.05 10.12 3.41
C SER A 485 6.59 11.54 3.16
N LEU A 486 5.75 12.56 3.43
CA LEU A 486 6.08 13.98 3.27
C LEU A 486 7.34 14.41 4.02
N PHE A 487 7.57 13.87 5.22
CA PHE A 487 8.73 14.22 6.04
C PHE A 487 9.82 13.15 6.02
N CYS A 488 9.74 12.18 5.10
CA CYS A 488 10.68 11.06 4.97
C CYS A 488 10.90 10.31 6.31
N TRP A 489 9.83 10.09 7.07
CA TRP A 489 9.87 9.42 8.36
C TRP A 489 9.68 7.91 8.24
N GLU A 490 10.49 7.16 8.98
CA GLU A 490 10.37 5.72 9.13
C GLU A 490 9.07 5.29 9.83
N PRO A 491 8.22 4.44 9.23
CA PRO A 491 6.92 4.05 9.77
C PRO A 491 6.95 3.36 11.14
N GLU A 492 8.08 2.75 11.50
CA GLU A 492 8.25 2.00 12.75
C GLU A 492 8.62 2.90 13.94
N TYR A 493 9.06 4.13 13.66
CA TYR A 493 9.48 5.08 14.69
C TYR A 493 8.34 5.99 15.12
N ARG A 494 8.48 6.56 16.32
CA ARG A 494 7.64 7.67 16.76
C ARG A 494 8.43 8.95 16.76
N TYR A 495 7.78 10.03 16.42
CA TYR A 495 8.40 11.36 16.33
C TYR A 495 7.72 12.29 17.31
N ARG A 496 8.48 13.07 18.07
CA ARG A 496 7.94 14.16 18.88
C ARG A 496 8.54 15.46 18.41
N VAL A 497 7.67 16.45 18.24
CA VAL A 497 8.06 17.77 17.76
C VAL A 497 7.66 18.82 18.78
N GLN A 498 8.55 19.75 19.06
CA GLN A 498 8.26 20.91 19.89
C GLN A 498 7.57 21.99 19.07
N GLY A 499 6.54 22.60 19.64
CA GLY A 499 5.75 23.65 18.99
C GLY A 499 6.05 25.02 19.57
N VAL A 500 6.02 26.03 18.71
CA VAL A 500 6.13 27.43 19.10
C VAL A 500 4.80 28.12 18.84
N ARG A 501 4.26 28.75 19.89
CA ARG A 501 3.05 29.56 19.78
C ARG A 501 3.39 30.93 19.20
N ARG A 502 2.60 31.37 18.22
CA ARG A 502 2.52 32.75 17.77
C ARG A 502 1.12 33.28 18.05
N HIS A 503 1.04 34.54 18.48
CA HIS A 503 -0.24 35.20 18.72
C HIS A 503 -0.12 36.70 18.43
N LYS A 504 -1.21 37.26 17.93
CA LYS A 504 -1.41 38.70 17.74
C LYS A 504 -2.90 38.97 18.02
N ASN A 505 -3.19 39.97 18.83
CA ASN A 505 -4.55 40.23 19.31
C ASN A 505 -5.18 38.97 19.96
N MET A 506 -6.36 38.55 19.50
CA MET A 506 -7.06 37.35 19.97
C MET A 506 -6.73 36.08 19.15
N GLU A 507 -5.94 36.20 18.09
CA GLU A 507 -5.64 35.09 17.20
C GLU A 507 -4.36 34.38 17.64
N SER A 508 -4.36 33.05 17.53
CA SER A 508 -3.18 32.26 17.87
C SER A 508 -3.03 31.03 16.98
N VAL A 509 -1.78 30.70 16.69
CA VAL A 509 -1.35 29.52 15.92
C VAL A 509 -0.19 28.87 16.68
N ILE A 510 -0.09 27.55 16.61
CA ILE A 510 1.10 26.83 17.05
C ILE A 510 1.76 26.23 15.82
N LEU A 511 3.02 26.55 15.61
CA LEU A 511 3.85 26.04 14.54
C LEU A 511 4.78 24.96 15.08
N PHE A 512 4.96 23.90 14.31
CA PHE A 512 5.87 22.81 14.59
C PHE A 512 6.81 22.65 13.39
N ASP A 513 8.11 22.77 13.63
CA ASP A 513 9.14 22.49 12.62
C ASP A 513 9.49 20.99 12.65
N MET A 514 9.22 20.31 11.54
CA MET A 514 9.42 18.86 11.42
C MET A 514 10.88 18.49 11.15
N LYS A 515 11.77 19.45 10.86
CA LYS A 515 13.21 19.18 10.75
C LYS A 515 13.83 18.92 12.12
N GLU A 516 13.30 19.59 13.14
CA GLU A 516 13.78 19.57 14.53
C GLU A 516 13.05 18.53 15.41
N THR A 517 12.98 17.28 14.93
CA THR A 517 12.23 16.17 15.56
C THR A 517 13.05 15.34 16.56
N GLU A 518 12.41 14.95 17.66
CA GLU A 518 12.91 13.89 18.55
C GLU A 518 12.41 12.52 18.06
N VAL A 519 13.33 11.59 17.80
CA VAL A 519 13.00 10.25 17.30
C VAL A 519 12.98 9.25 18.45
N PHE A 520 11.96 8.39 18.51
CA PHE A 520 11.86 7.29 19.45
C PHE A 520 11.86 5.97 18.70
N MET A 521 12.99 5.26 18.78
CA MET A 521 13.24 3.99 18.08
C MET A 521 12.93 2.81 19.01
N PRO A 522 12.19 1.78 18.57
CA PRO A 522 11.98 0.56 19.36
C PRO A 522 13.31 -0.14 19.70
N ARG A 523 13.46 -0.64 20.93
CA ARG A 523 14.72 -1.23 21.43
C ARG A 523 15.03 -2.57 20.77
N ASP A 524 14.01 -3.37 20.49
CA ASP A 524 14.09 -4.65 19.79
C ASP A 524 14.60 -4.51 18.36
N MET A 525 14.25 -3.44 17.65
CA MET A 525 14.78 -3.12 16.32
C MET A 525 16.28 -2.85 16.34
N ILE A 526 16.77 -2.19 17.40
CA ILE A 526 18.19 -1.86 17.57
C ILE A 526 19.00 -3.10 17.99
N LEU A 527 18.44 -3.96 18.84
CA LEU A 527 19.15 -5.16 19.35
C LEU A 527 19.15 -6.34 18.36
N ASN A 528 18.19 -6.40 17.43
CA ASN A 528 18.07 -7.50 16.47
C ASN A 528 18.69 -7.19 15.09
N GLY A 529 19.13 -5.95 14.85
CA GLY A 529 19.88 -5.58 13.65
C GLY A 529 21.36 -5.93 13.81
N SER A 530 21.80 -7.03 13.17
CA SER A 530 23.19 -7.52 13.06
C SER A 530 24.02 -7.61 14.36
N ASP A 531 24.36 -8.86 14.69
CA ASP A 531 25.31 -9.30 15.72
C ASP A 531 26.38 -8.25 16.10
N GLY A 532 26.35 -7.76 17.34
CA GLY A 532 27.49 -7.15 18.01
C GLY A 532 27.96 -5.76 17.56
N GLU A 533 27.35 -5.12 16.56
CA GLU A 533 27.80 -3.78 16.11
C GLU A 533 27.27 -2.63 16.95
N VAL A 534 26.07 -2.72 17.53
CA VAL A 534 25.51 -1.62 18.34
C VAL A 534 26.27 -1.41 19.66
N GLU A 535 26.75 -2.49 20.28
CA GLU A 535 27.68 -2.41 21.44
C GLU A 535 29.09 -1.93 21.05
N ASN A 536 29.48 -2.03 19.77
CA ASN A 536 30.76 -1.53 19.27
C ASN A 536 30.69 -0.06 18.77
N LEU A 537 29.51 0.41 18.32
CA LEU A 537 29.25 1.79 17.87
C LEU A 537 29.06 2.75 19.05
N LEU A 538 28.36 2.31 20.09
CA LEU A 538 28.31 3.00 21.37
C LEU A 538 29.59 2.60 22.11
N GLY A 539 30.66 3.39 22.01
CA GLY A 539 31.89 3.12 22.75
C GLY A 539 31.58 2.77 24.22
N LYS A 540 32.40 1.91 24.85
CA LYS A 540 32.12 1.32 26.18
C LYS A 540 31.71 2.32 27.29
N ASP A 541 31.98 3.61 27.09
CA ASP A 541 31.69 4.70 28.02
C ASP A 541 30.39 5.48 27.72
N VAL A 542 29.65 5.15 26.65
CA VAL A 542 28.42 5.85 26.25
C VAL A 542 27.20 5.03 26.65
N GLN A 543 26.50 5.43 27.70
CA GLN A 543 25.21 4.85 28.07
C GLN A 543 24.06 5.59 27.37
N PRO A 544 23.22 4.91 26.55
CA PRO A 544 22.03 5.52 25.98
C PRO A 544 21.12 6.06 27.08
N VAL A 545 20.58 7.27 26.89
CA VAL A 545 19.56 7.80 27.80
C VAL A 545 18.27 7.02 27.58
N VAL A 546 18.03 6.00 28.41
CA VAL A 546 16.81 5.21 28.39
C VAL A 546 15.80 5.85 29.35
N PRO A 547 14.65 6.38 28.88
CA PRO A 547 13.61 6.84 29.78
C PRO A 547 13.11 5.65 30.60
N ASN A 548 13.04 5.81 31.92
CA ASN A 548 12.94 4.75 32.93
C ASN A 548 11.67 3.86 32.89
N THR A 549 10.90 3.84 31.79
CA THR A 549 9.64 3.07 31.64
C THR A 549 9.27 2.65 30.21
N ARG A 550 10.14 2.74 29.17
CA ARG A 550 9.70 2.39 27.79
C ARG A 550 10.69 1.55 26.97
N SER A 551 10.11 0.69 26.14
CA SER A 551 10.72 -0.16 25.11
C SER A 551 11.37 0.61 23.93
N SER A 552 11.76 1.87 24.10
CA SER A 552 12.22 2.73 23.01
C SER A 552 13.37 3.66 23.44
N ILE A 553 14.38 3.81 22.59
CA ILE A 553 15.54 4.70 22.75
C ILE A 553 15.22 6.06 22.09
N LYS A 554 15.62 7.16 22.74
CA LYS A 554 15.51 8.51 22.16
C LYS A 554 16.76 8.78 21.32
N ALA A 555 16.58 9.14 20.06
CA ALA A 555 17.63 9.49 19.12
C ALA A 555 17.44 10.92 18.58
N TYR A 556 18.55 11.52 18.16
CA TYR A 556 18.60 12.85 17.54
C TYR A 556 19.32 12.75 16.19
N PRO A 557 19.10 13.71 15.28
CA PRO A 557 19.82 13.76 14.01
C PRO A 557 21.35 13.73 14.21
N SER A 558 22.06 12.98 13.36
CA SER A 558 23.53 12.87 13.42
C SER A 558 24.23 14.22 13.28
N ALA A 559 23.65 15.14 12.52
CA ALA A 559 24.13 16.51 12.37
C ALA A 559 24.23 17.31 13.68
N TRP A 560 23.60 16.84 14.77
CA TRP A 560 23.68 17.47 16.10
C TRP A 560 24.84 16.93 16.94
N ALA A 561 25.52 15.87 16.52
CA ALA A 561 26.56 15.23 17.32
C ALA A 561 27.73 16.19 17.65
N ASP A 562 28.08 17.06 16.70
CA ASP A 562 29.27 17.91 16.78
C ASP A 562 28.95 19.39 17.10
N ASN A 563 27.71 19.72 17.48
CA ASN A 563 27.33 21.10 17.82
C ASN A 563 26.18 21.15 18.85
N PHE A 564 26.16 22.20 19.66
CA PHE A 564 25.18 22.33 20.75
C PHE A 564 23.90 23.04 20.28
N GLY A 565 24.00 23.84 19.23
CA GLY A 565 22.91 24.67 18.73
C GLY A 565 22.91 24.85 17.22
N SER A 566 22.03 25.73 16.76
CA SER A 566 22.10 26.29 15.42
C SER A 566 22.78 27.64 15.45
N ASN A 567 23.59 27.95 14.42
CA ASN A 567 24.28 29.24 14.31
C ASN A 567 23.28 30.39 14.52
N TYR A 568 23.61 31.37 15.37
CA TYR A 568 22.71 32.44 15.80
C TYR A 568 22.05 33.15 14.62
N TYR A 569 22.81 33.47 13.58
CA TYR A 569 22.27 34.13 12.40
C TYR A 569 21.50 33.18 11.50
N ARG A 570 21.86 31.90 11.38
CA ARG A 570 20.96 30.90 10.77
C ARG A 570 19.71 30.65 11.59
N HIS A 571 19.71 30.79 12.91
CA HIS A 571 18.53 30.64 13.76
C HIS A 571 17.67 31.91 13.74
N ALA A 572 18.30 33.09 13.74
CA ALA A 572 17.63 34.38 13.57
C ALA A 572 17.10 34.55 12.14
N GLN A 573 17.80 34.01 11.13
CA GLN A 573 17.35 33.88 9.73
C GLN A 573 16.49 32.65 9.48
N ALA A 574 16.53 31.60 10.33
CA ALA A 574 15.49 30.57 10.46
C ALA A 574 14.29 31.18 11.21
N ARG A 575 13.90 32.33 10.69
CA ARG A 575 12.58 32.79 10.33
C ARG A 575 11.55 31.72 9.93
N GLU A 576 11.69 30.44 10.30
CA GLU A 576 10.63 29.41 10.31
C GLU A 576 9.41 29.84 11.16
N LEU A 577 9.52 30.98 11.85
CA LEU A 577 8.49 31.66 12.60
C LEU A 577 8.23 33.13 12.19
N SER A 578 8.86 33.64 11.13
CA SER A 578 8.70 35.05 10.72
C SER A 578 7.91 35.27 9.43
N THR A 579 7.54 34.23 8.70
CA THR A 579 6.53 34.33 7.62
C THR A 579 5.22 34.98 8.09
N ILE A 580 4.95 34.95 9.39
CA ILE A 580 3.75 35.52 9.99
C ILE A 580 3.85 37.04 10.25
N ASP A 581 5.02 37.68 10.15
CA ASP A 581 5.17 39.10 10.52
C ASP A 581 6.18 39.91 9.67
N ILE A 582 6.76 39.36 8.59
CA ILE A 582 7.73 40.10 7.76
C ILE A 582 7.07 41.26 6.98
N ASP A 583 5.84 41.09 6.48
CA ASP A 583 5.20 42.06 5.58
C ASP A 583 3.86 42.61 6.09
N GLY A 584 3.54 42.44 7.38
CA GLY A 584 2.24 42.86 7.94
C GLY A 584 1.06 41.94 7.58
N ALA A 585 1.30 40.83 6.89
CA ALA A 585 0.30 39.84 6.49
C ALA A 585 -0.03 38.81 7.58
N TRP A 586 -0.28 39.24 8.83
CA TRP A 586 -0.56 38.33 9.97
C TRP A 586 -1.71 37.35 9.71
N GLN A 587 -2.63 37.65 8.78
CA GLN A 587 -3.87 36.91 8.48
C GLN A 587 -3.74 35.37 8.56
N ILE A 588 -3.87 34.81 9.78
CA ILE A 588 -3.81 33.38 10.06
C ILE A 588 -5.19 32.73 10.07
N THR A 589 -6.25 33.49 9.79
CA THR A 589 -7.65 33.05 9.74
C THR A 589 -8.17 32.87 8.31
N GLU A 590 -7.31 33.13 7.30
CA GLU A 590 -7.65 32.95 5.89
C GLU A 590 -8.12 31.51 5.61
N LYS A 591 -9.24 31.36 4.92
CA LYS A 591 -9.84 30.04 4.66
C LYS A 591 -9.04 29.31 3.59
N ALA A 592 -8.78 28.02 3.83
CA ALA A 592 -8.20 27.17 2.81
C ALA A 592 -9.19 27.04 1.64
N GLN A 593 -8.71 27.24 0.42
CA GLN A 593 -9.51 27.17 -0.78
C GLN A 593 -9.29 25.82 -1.48
N PRO A 594 -10.33 25.23 -2.08
CA PRO A 594 -10.22 24.02 -2.89
C PRO A 594 -9.06 24.06 -3.91
N PHE A 595 -8.32 22.96 -3.98
CA PHE A 595 -7.30 22.69 -4.98
C PHE A 595 -7.55 21.31 -5.58
N SER A 596 -7.61 21.24 -6.91
CA SER A 596 -7.67 19.99 -7.64
C SER A 596 -6.58 19.94 -8.71
N ASN A 597 -5.74 18.92 -8.65
CA ASN A 597 -4.71 18.65 -9.66
C ASN A 597 -5.28 17.91 -10.88
N THR A 598 -6.41 17.24 -10.71
CA THR A 598 -7.12 16.50 -11.75
C THR A 598 -8.56 16.98 -11.73
N GLU A 599 -8.98 17.78 -12.70
CA GLU A 599 -10.40 18.07 -12.89
C GLU A 599 -11.09 16.75 -13.27
N LEU A 600 -11.58 16.02 -12.27
CA LEU A 600 -12.53 14.95 -12.51
C LEU A 600 -13.81 15.64 -13.00
N ASN A 601 -14.15 15.46 -14.27
CA ASN A 601 -15.38 16.00 -14.84
C ASN A 601 -16.55 15.08 -14.46
N THR A 602 -16.86 15.05 -13.16
CA THR A 602 -17.96 14.26 -12.63
C THR A 602 -19.30 14.88 -13.01
N THR A 603 -20.33 14.04 -13.15
CA THR A 603 -21.69 14.49 -13.41
C THR A 603 -22.17 15.45 -12.32
N PRO A 604 -22.63 16.68 -12.65
CA PRO A 604 -23.04 17.68 -11.66
C PRO A 604 -24.20 17.19 -10.77
N PRO A 605 -24.29 17.66 -9.51
CA PRO A 605 -25.34 17.23 -8.57
C PRO A 605 -26.78 17.39 -9.10
N ASP A 606 -27.04 18.45 -9.86
CA ASP A 606 -28.36 18.71 -10.45
C ASP A 606 -28.72 17.69 -11.53
N GLU A 607 -27.74 17.31 -12.37
CA GLU A 607 -27.91 16.27 -13.39
C GLU A 607 -28.08 14.89 -12.75
N LEU A 608 -27.32 14.60 -11.68
CA LEU A 608 -27.49 13.39 -10.88
C LEU A 608 -28.92 13.29 -10.32
N ALA A 609 -29.42 14.37 -9.71
CA ALA A 609 -30.78 14.41 -9.16
C ALA A 609 -31.85 14.18 -10.24
N GLN A 610 -31.71 14.85 -11.40
CA GLN A 610 -32.62 14.67 -12.54
C GLN A 610 -32.56 13.24 -13.09
N GLY A 611 -31.36 12.68 -13.25
CA GLY A 611 -31.14 11.32 -13.72
C GLY A 611 -31.74 10.27 -12.78
N ILE A 612 -31.55 10.41 -11.47
CA ILE A 612 -32.15 9.55 -10.45
C ILE A 612 -33.68 9.58 -10.57
N ASN A 613 -34.28 10.77 -10.58
CA ASN A 613 -35.74 10.92 -10.65
C ASN A 613 -36.31 10.34 -11.95
N ARG A 614 -35.66 10.61 -13.10
CA ARG A 614 -36.07 10.08 -14.40
C ARG A 614 -36.08 8.56 -14.42
N ILE A 615 -34.98 7.92 -14.00
CA ILE A 615 -34.86 6.45 -14.01
C ILE A 615 -35.89 5.81 -13.06
N ILE A 616 -36.11 6.40 -11.88
CA ILE A 616 -37.11 5.91 -10.91
C ILE A 616 -38.52 5.97 -11.51
N GLU A 617 -38.89 7.07 -12.17
CA GLU A 617 -40.22 7.21 -12.77
C GLU A 617 -40.42 6.27 -13.97
N GLU A 618 -39.41 6.10 -14.82
CA GLU A 618 -39.45 5.11 -15.91
C GLU A 618 -39.70 3.69 -15.39
N LYS A 619 -38.98 3.27 -14.35
CA LYS A 619 -39.17 1.94 -13.74
C LYS A 619 -40.54 1.78 -13.09
N LYS A 620 -41.13 2.84 -12.51
CA LYS A 620 -42.51 2.82 -12.00
C LYS A 620 -43.56 2.77 -13.11
N GLN A 621 -43.32 3.41 -14.25
CA GLN A 621 -44.26 3.44 -15.37
C GLN A 621 -44.29 2.11 -16.12
N GLY A 622 -43.13 1.48 -16.39
CA GLY A 622 -43.08 0.13 -16.98
C GLY A 622 -43.85 -0.92 -16.17
N ARG A 623 -43.88 -0.75 -14.84
CA ARG A 623 -44.69 -1.60 -13.94
C ARG A 623 -46.20 -1.45 -14.15
N LYS A 624 -46.70 -0.27 -14.50
CA LYS A 624 -48.15 -0.05 -14.74
C LYS A 624 -48.61 -0.67 -16.06
N THR A 625 -47.75 -0.74 -17.06
CA THR A 625 -48.05 -1.35 -18.36
C THR A 625 -48.04 -2.88 -18.30
N ASP A 626 -47.06 -3.50 -17.62
CA ASP A 626 -46.99 -4.97 -17.50
C ASP A 626 -48.12 -5.55 -16.61
N GLY A 627 -48.62 -4.76 -15.66
CA GLY A 627 -49.78 -5.13 -14.84
C GLY A 627 -51.11 -5.12 -15.60
N ALA A 628 -51.23 -4.36 -16.69
CA ALA A 628 -52.48 -4.24 -17.45
C ALA A 628 -52.69 -5.41 -18.44
N ASP A 629 -51.62 -5.90 -19.07
CA ASP A 629 -51.70 -7.00 -20.06
C ASP A 629 -51.98 -8.37 -19.43
N SER A 630 -51.74 -8.55 -18.13
CA SER A 630 -52.02 -9.82 -17.42
C SER A 630 -53.50 -10.06 -17.08
N THR A 631 -54.39 -9.09 -17.34
CA THR A 631 -55.84 -9.21 -17.05
C THR A 631 -56.73 -9.39 -18.28
N GLY A 632 -56.15 -9.39 -19.49
CA GLY A 632 -56.88 -9.41 -20.76
C GLY A 632 -56.80 -10.73 -21.53
N ASN A 633 -56.82 -11.91 -20.89
CA ASN A 633 -57.01 -13.16 -21.64
C ASN A 633 -57.59 -14.31 -20.79
N ARG A 634 -58.78 -14.07 -20.21
CA ARG A 634 -59.72 -15.13 -19.80
C ARG A 634 -61.14 -14.62 -20.00
N ALA A 635 -61.68 -14.87 -21.19
CA ALA A 635 -63.12 -14.94 -21.44
C ALA A 635 -63.39 -16.24 -22.20
#